data_AF-A0AAP9HA50-F1
#
_entry.id   AF-A0AAP9HA50-F1
#
_cell.length_a   1.000
_cell.length_b   1.000
_cell.length_c   1.000
_cell.angle_alpha   90.00
_cell.angle_beta   90.00
_cell.angle_gamma   90.00
#
_symmetry.space_group_name_H-M   'P 1'
#
loop_
_entity.id
_entity.type
_entity.pdbx_description
1 polymer ?
#
loop_
_entity_poly.entity_id
_entity_poly.type
_entity_poly.pdbx_seq_one_letter_code
_entity_poly.pdbx_strand_id
1 'polypeptide(L)'
;MSIATPLNLPFAKPAVTQNDIIRVLGEYTFMRLDNGDEAFYHNGYWLTGTDAASGEPSVLGLAQSMARAGCKSLRCVELPVPDDEEWCWDDVVTQLVHASFTRQVRGELIVTASDNTRHGRGVHVCSDPLLSGANSNLWFPLSADEDWHAGIERVLTMNGVAENVVRLEPLRDGPEYTDFKVIYNRTICA
;
A
#
# COMPACT_ATOMS: atom_id res chain seq x y z
N MET A 1 -27.52 -32.69 -6.69
CA MET A 1 -26.83 -32.09 -5.54
C MET A 1 -26.06 -30.89 -6.06
N SER A 2 -26.57 -29.68 -5.85
CA SER A 2 -25.90 -28.45 -6.27
C SER A 2 -24.87 -28.08 -5.22
N ILE A 3 -23.61 -28.04 -5.63
CA ILE A 3 -22.52 -27.54 -4.80
C ILE A 3 -22.49 -26.03 -5.03
N ALA A 4 -23.01 -25.27 -4.07
CA ALA A 4 -22.95 -23.82 -4.09
C ALA A 4 -21.50 -23.40 -3.77
N THR A 5 -20.83 -22.78 -4.73
CA THR A 5 -19.52 -22.14 -4.54
C THR A 5 -19.73 -20.82 -3.77
N PRO A 6 -19.12 -20.61 -2.59
CA PRO A 6 -19.16 -19.31 -1.94
C PRO A 6 -18.01 -18.45 -2.46
N LEU A 7 -18.16 -17.85 -3.64
CA LEU A 7 -17.26 -16.80 -4.13
C LEU A 7 -17.98 -15.45 -4.01
N ASN A 8 -18.11 -14.99 -2.77
CA ASN A 8 -18.29 -13.58 -2.42
C ASN A 8 -18.15 -13.47 -0.89
N LEU A 9 -16.96 -13.78 -0.39
CA LEU A 9 -16.52 -13.15 0.85
C LEU A 9 -16.11 -11.73 0.46
N PRO A 10 -16.64 -10.67 1.09
CA PRO A 10 -16.06 -9.35 0.91
C PRO A 10 -14.57 -9.49 1.24
N PHE A 11 -13.70 -9.13 0.30
CA PHE A 11 -12.27 -9.02 0.58
C PHE A 11 -12.15 -8.19 1.86
N ALA A 12 -11.76 -8.83 2.96
CA ALA A 12 -11.48 -8.12 4.19
C ALA A 12 -10.49 -7.03 3.84
N LYS A 13 -10.77 -5.78 4.23
CA LYS A 13 -9.83 -4.68 3.99
C LYS A 13 -8.46 -5.14 4.50
N PRO A 14 -7.39 -5.01 3.71
CA PRO A 14 -6.07 -5.48 4.12
C PRO A 14 -5.71 -4.87 5.46
N ALA A 15 -5.11 -5.68 6.34
CA ALA A 15 -4.70 -5.23 7.66
C ALA A 15 -3.74 -4.04 7.52
N VAL A 16 -4.03 -2.95 8.22
CA VAL A 16 -3.18 -1.76 8.24
C VAL A 16 -1.87 -2.10 8.92
N THR A 17 -0.75 -1.91 8.21
CA THR A 17 0.59 -2.14 8.78
C THR A 17 1.15 -0.86 9.39
N GLN A 18 2.13 -0.98 10.30
CA GLN A 18 2.83 0.19 10.85
C GLN A 18 3.48 1.06 9.75
N ASN A 19 3.94 0.45 8.66
CA ASN A 19 4.49 1.18 7.53
C ASN A 19 3.43 2.01 6.80
N ASP A 20 2.19 1.51 6.71
CA ASP A 20 1.08 2.27 6.13
C ASP A 20 0.73 3.48 6.99
N ILE A 21 0.71 3.31 8.32
CA ILE A 21 0.49 4.39 9.28
C ILE A 21 1.58 5.44 9.16
N ILE A 22 2.86 5.04 9.20
CA ILE A 22 4.00 5.97 9.07
C ILE A 22 3.96 6.73 7.74
N ARG A 23 3.56 6.08 6.63
CA ARG A 23 3.42 6.75 5.34
C ARG A 23 2.35 7.84 5.37
N VAL A 24 1.22 7.58 6.01
CA VAL A 24 0.06 8.49 6.02
C VAL A 24 0.24 9.62 7.02
N LEU A 25 0.76 9.31 8.21
CA LEU A 25 0.99 10.30 9.26
C LEU A 25 2.31 11.07 9.02
N GLY A 26 3.36 10.36 8.63
CA GLY A 26 4.72 10.90 8.64
C GLY A 26 5.32 10.87 10.04
N GLU A 27 6.44 11.58 10.21
CA GLU A 27 7.24 11.50 11.44
C GLU A 27 6.60 12.22 12.64
N TYR A 28 5.92 13.33 12.42
CA TYR A 28 5.23 14.12 13.45
C TYR A 28 3.84 14.52 12.96
N THR A 29 2.79 14.07 13.63
CA THR A 29 1.41 14.38 13.26
C THR A 29 0.58 14.83 14.43
N PHE A 30 -0.06 15.98 14.29
CA PHE A 30 -1.13 16.46 15.14
C PHE A 30 -2.47 16.21 14.44
N MET A 31 -3.41 15.60 15.14
CA MET A 31 -4.78 15.39 14.70
C MET A 31 -5.74 16.15 15.59
N ARG A 32 -6.78 16.73 14.98
CA ARG A 32 -7.93 17.30 15.69
C ARG A 32 -9.21 16.80 15.06
N LEU A 33 -10.12 16.29 15.87
CA LEU A 33 -11.46 15.91 15.46
C LEU A 33 -12.43 17.11 15.57
N ASP A 34 -13.55 17.06 14.85
CA ASP A 34 -14.57 18.12 14.85
C ASP A 34 -15.19 18.39 16.24
N ASN A 35 -15.20 17.39 17.15
CA ASN A 35 -15.60 17.59 18.55
C ASN A 35 -14.54 18.31 19.40
N GLY A 36 -13.36 18.56 18.84
CA GLY A 36 -12.23 19.20 19.51
C GLY A 36 -11.22 18.22 20.10
N ASP A 37 -11.44 16.90 20.04
CA ASP A 37 -10.49 15.92 20.56
C ASP A 37 -9.19 15.97 19.76
N GLU A 38 -8.08 15.87 20.47
CA GLU A 38 -6.76 16.01 19.88
C GLU A 38 -5.90 14.79 20.14
N ALA A 39 -5.06 14.43 19.18
CA ALA A 39 -4.01 13.45 19.37
C ALA A 39 -2.72 13.88 18.70
N PHE A 40 -1.62 13.42 19.27
CA PHE A 40 -0.29 13.62 18.75
C PHE A 40 0.43 12.28 18.56
N TYR A 41 0.96 12.09 17.36
CA TYR A 41 1.66 10.89 16.92
C TYR A 41 3.11 11.22 16.55
N HIS A 42 4.00 10.28 16.85
CA HIS A 42 5.39 10.28 16.39
C HIS A 42 5.75 8.94 15.75
N ASN A 43 6.23 8.96 14.51
CA ASN A 43 6.55 7.75 13.74
C ASN A 43 5.41 6.71 13.72
N GLY A 44 4.17 7.21 13.59
CA GLY A 44 2.97 6.37 13.57
C GLY A 44 2.57 5.77 14.93
N TYR A 45 3.25 6.10 16.02
CA TYR A 45 2.85 5.69 17.36
C TYR A 45 2.12 6.81 18.07
N TRP A 46 1.02 6.47 18.76
CA TRP A 46 0.32 7.40 19.62
C TRP A 46 1.22 7.79 20.80
N LEU A 47 1.33 9.09 21.06
CA LEU A 47 2.11 9.61 22.20
C LEU A 47 1.20 10.15 23.30
N THR A 48 0.26 11.02 22.93
CA THR A 48 -0.66 11.68 23.87
C THR A 48 -1.85 12.26 23.12
N GLY A 49 -2.91 12.60 23.85
CA GLY A 49 -4.09 13.26 23.33
C GLY A 49 -4.87 13.94 24.45
N THR A 50 -5.87 14.74 24.07
CA THR A 50 -6.78 15.41 25.01
C THR A 50 -8.20 15.23 24.55
N ASP A 51 -9.09 14.92 25.49
CA ASP A 51 -10.53 15.01 25.28
C ASP A 51 -10.95 16.48 25.42
N ALA A 52 -11.70 17.00 24.45
CA ALA A 52 -12.20 18.37 24.47
C ALA A 52 -13.05 18.67 25.72
N ALA A 53 -13.77 17.68 26.25
CA ALA A 53 -14.61 17.81 27.44
C ALA A 53 -13.79 17.86 28.75
N SER A 54 -12.53 17.42 28.75
CA SER A 54 -11.69 17.33 29.94
C SER A 54 -11.16 18.68 30.45
N GLY A 55 -11.14 19.71 29.59
CA GLY A 55 -10.53 21.01 29.88
C GLY A 55 -9.00 20.98 29.95
N GLU A 56 -8.37 19.88 29.52
CA GLU A 56 -6.92 19.77 29.41
C GLU A 56 -6.35 20.71 28.34
N PRO A 57 -5.10 21.19 28.50
CA PRO A 57 -4.47 22.03 27.50
C PRO A 57 -4.18 21.24 26.22
N SER A 58 -4.42 21.90 25.08
CA SER A 58 -4.14 21.35 23.75
C SER A 58 -2.73 20.76 23.62
N VAL A 59 -2.63 19.59 22.98
CA VAL A 59 -1.35 18.92 22.69
C VAL A 59 -0.59 19.56 21.52
N LEU A 60 -1.19 20.53 20.82
CA LEU A 60 -0.58 21.21 19.67
C LEU A 60 0.75 21.88 20.02
N GLY A 61 0.85 22.51 21.20
CA GLY A 61 2.08 23.19 21.64
C GLY A 61 3.24 22.22 21.85
N LEU A 62 2.96 21.03 22.39
CA LEU A 62 3.91 19.93 22.53
C LEU A 62 4.33 19.41 21.14
N ALA A 63 3.36 19.13 20.28
CA ALA A 63 3.59 18.63 18.93
C ALA A 63 4.51 19.57 18.11
N GLN A 64 4.24 20.88 18.16
CA GLN A 64 5.06 21.91 17.50
C GLN A 64 6.47 21.97 18.07
N SER A 65 6.61 21.88 19.40
CA SER A 65 7.91 21.94 20.06
C SER A 65 8.76 20.72 19.71
N MET A 66 8.17 19.52 19.69
CA MET A 66 8.88 18.28 19.33
C MET A 66 9.30 18.28 17.85
N ALA A 67 8.41 18.65 16.93
CA ALA A 67 8.76 18.75 15.51
C ALA A 67 9.90 19.76 15.27
N ARG A 68 9.86 20.92 15.94
CA ARG A 68 10.94 21.93 15.90
C ARG A 68 12.25 21.40 16.47
N ALA A 69 12.21 20.70 17.61
CA ALA A 69 13.40 20.10 18.21
C ALA A 69 14.03 19.03 17.29
N GLY A 70 13.21 18.31 16.52
CA GLY A 70 13.68 17.37 15.49
C GLY A 70 14.07 18.00 14.15
N CYS A 71 13.97 19.33 13.99
CA CYS A 71 14.12 20.02 12.71
C CYS A 71 13.23 19.45 11.59
N LYS A 72 12.02 18.99 11.94
CA LYS A 72 11.04 18.41 11.01
C LYS A 72 9.78 19.27 10.94
N SER A 73 9.00 19.08 9.88
CA SER A 73 7.67 19.66 9.75
C SER A 73 6.66 18.89 10.59
N LEU A 74 5.72 19.62 11.22
CA LEU A 74 4.55 19.03 11.84
C LEU A 74 3.43 18.92 10.80
N ARG A 75 2.90 17.71 10.61
CA ARG A 75 1.66 17.51 9.84
C ARG A 75 0.48 17.80 10.76
N CYS A 76 -0.45 18.65 10.31
CA CYS A 76 -1.71 18.89 11.01
C CYS A 76 -2.85 18.34 10.15
N VAL A 77 -3.75 17.58 10.76
CA VAL A 77 -4.92 16.99 10.10
C VAL A 77 -6.17 17.28 10.93
N GLU A 78 -7.21 17.78 10.27
CA GLU A 78 -8.54 17.98 10.85
C GLU A 78 -9.50 16.96 10.22
N LEU A 79 -10.27 16.24 11.04
CA LEU A 79 -11.07 15.10 10.63
C LEU A 79 -12.46 15.12 11.30
N PRO A 80 -13.49 14.54 10.67
CA PRO A 80 -14.76 14.31 11.35
C PRO A 80 -14.61 13.31 12.50
N VAL A 81 -15.48 13.43 13.50
CA VAL A 81 -15.62 12.40 14.53
C VAL A 81 -16.14 11.13 13.87
N PRO A 82 -15.56 9.94 14.17
CA PRO A 82 -16.11 8.68 13.69
C PRO A 82 -17.59 8.50 14.06
N ASP A 83 -18.36 7.87 13.17
CA ASP A 83 -19.80 7.61 13.39
C ASP A 83 -20.07 6.61 14.54
N ASP A 84 -19.06 5.80 14.89
CA ASP A 84 -19.13 4.84 15.99
C ASP A 84 -18.97 5.55 17.34
N GLU A 85 -19.91 5.36 18.27
CA GLU A 85 -19.86 5.98 19.60
C GLU A 85 -18.72 5.41 20.48
N GLU A 86 -18.27 4.19 20.23
CA GLU A 86 -17.17 3.52 20.97
C GLU A 86 -15.82 3.62 20.24
N TRP A 87 -15.65 4.61 19.37
CA TRP A 87 -14.43 4.78 18.58
C TRP A 87 -13.17 4.94 19.45
N CYS A 88 -12.04 4.49 18.90
CA CYS A 88 -10.71 4.80 19.43
C CYS A 88 -9.81 5.43 18.37
N TRP A 89 -8.69 5.99 18.82
CA TRP A 89 -7.71 6.63 17.93
C TRP A 89 -7.12 5.67 16.88
N ASP A 90 -7.06 4.37 17.17
CA ASP A 90 -6.64 3.36 16.18
C ASP A 90 -7.65 3.22 15.03
N ASP A 91 -8.95 3.41 15.29
CA ASP A 91 -9.98 3.43 14.25
C ASP A 91 -9.83 4.66 13.35
N VAL A 92 -9.58 5.83 13.94
CA VAL A 92 -9.35 7.08 13.20
C VAL A 92 -8.14 6.93 12.26
N VAL A 93 -7.03 6.39 12.77
CA VAL A 93 -5.83 6.13 11.97
C VAL A 93 -6.10 5.11 10.87
N THR A 94 -6.80 4.02 11.20
CA THR A 94 -7.16 2.97 10.23
C THR A 94 -8.03 3.52 9.11
N GLN A 95 -9.04 4.34 9.44
CA GLN A 95 -9.89 5.01 8.47
C GLN A 95 -9.10 5.98 7.60
N LEU A 96 -8.20 6.78 8.20
CA LEU A 96 -7.35 7.72 7.46
C LEU A 96 -6.40 6.99 6.51
N VAL A 97 -5.82 5.88 6.95
CA VAL A 97 -5.01 5.01 6.10
C VAL A 97 -5.85 4.44 4.95
N HIS A 98 -7.04 3.92 5.22
CA HIS A 98 -7.97 3.46 4.20
C HIS A 98 -8.40 4.55 3.21
N ALA A 99 -8.61 5.78 3.68
CA ALA A 99 -8.92 6.92 2.83
C ALA A 99 -7.73 7.34 1.98
N SER A 100 -6.50 7.23 2.48
CA SER A 100 -5.30 7.53 1.69
C SER A 100 -5.11 6.58 0.51
N PHE A 101 -5.52 5.31 0.67
CA PHE A 101 -5.44 4.29 -0.36
C PHE A 101 -6.35 4.56 -1.58
N THR A 102 -7.27 5.53 -1.55
CA THR A 102 -8.34 5.60 -2.57
C THR A 102 -7.95 6.25 -3.91
N ARG A 103 -6.74 6.01 -4.43
CA ARG A 103 -6.48 6.23 -5.85
C ARG A 103 -6.06 4.92 -6.51
N GLN A 104 -7.04 4.22 -7.07
CA GLN A 104 -6.77 3.22 -8.10
C GLN A 104 -6.15 3.96 -9.29
N VAL A 105 -4.89 3.65 -9.56
CA VAL A 105 -4.17 4.18 -10.73
C VAL A 105 -3.68 3.02 -11.58
N ARG A 106 -3.42 3.33 -12.85
CA ARG A 106 -2.77 2.40 -13.77
C ARG A 106 -1.27 2.53 -13.60
N GLY A 107 -0.61 1.41 -13.29
CA GLY A 107 0.82 1.27 -13.40
C GLY A 107 1.21 0.66 -14.74
N GLU A 108 2.42 0.93 -15.18
CA GLU A 108 3.07 0.23 -16.29
C GLU A 108 4.47 -0.22 -15.88
N LEU A 109 4.86 -1.41 -16.35
CA LEU A 109 6.22 -1.93 -16.23
C LEU A 109 6.53 -2.87 -17.39
N ILE A 110 7.80 -3.27 -17.52
CA ILE A 110 8.24 -4.22 -18.54
C ILE A 110 8.58 -5.55 -17.87
N VAL A 111 8.14 -6.65 -18.47
CA VAL A 111 8.50 -8.01 -18.05
C VAL A 111 9.13 -8.74 -19.23
N THR A 112 10.29 -9.32 -19.01
CA THR A 112 10.90 -10.30 -19.93
C THR A 112 10.47 -11.70 -19.51
N ALA A 113 9.80 -12.41 -20.41
CA ALA A 113 9.38 -13.79 -20.22
C ALA A 113 10.26 -14.73 -21.07
N SER A 114 10.62 -15.89 -20.53
CA SER A 114 11.36 -16.90 -21.26
C SER A 114 10.98 -18.30 -20.81
N ASP A 115 10.81 -19.21 -21.77
CA ASP A 115 10.67 -20.65 -21.52
C ASP A 115 12.03 -21.34 -21.37
N ASN A 116 13.13 -20.67 -21.72
CA ASN A 116 14.42 -21.30 -21.93
C ASN A 116 15.51 -20.79 -20.97
N THR A 117 15.13 -20.42 -19.75
CA THR A 117 16.15 -20.11 -18.72
C THR A 117 16.87 -21.37 -18.28
N ARG A 118 18.06 -21.22 -17.68
CA ARG A 118 18.85 -22.34 -17.11
C ARG A 118 18.09 -23.24 -16.13
N HIS A 119 16.95 -22.77 -15.59
CA HIS A 119 16.11 -23.48 -14.62
C HIS A 119 14.66 -23.65 -15.09
N GLY A 120 14.38 -23.45 -16.38
CA GLY A 120 13.07 -23.60 -16.98
C GLY A 120 12.34 -22.27 -17.21
N ARG A 121 11.01 -22.31 -17.18
CA ARG A 121 10.17 -21.16 -17.48
C ARG A 121 10.20 -20.11 -16.38
N GLY A 122 10.31 -18.84 -16.75
CA GLY A 122 10.32 -17.76 -15.77
C GLY A 122 10.15 -16.37 -16.37
N VAL A 123 10.02 -15.41 -15.46
CA VAL A 123 9.86 -13.99 -15.79
C VAL A 123 10.83 -13.13 -14.99
N HIS A 124 11.33 -12.08 -15.62
CA HIS A 124 12.12 -11.02 -15.01
C HIS A 124 11.35 -9.70 -15.12
N VAL A 125 11.20 -8.99 -14.00
CA VAL A 125 10.56 -7.67 -13.98
C VAL A 125 11.65 -6.61 -14.14
N CYS A 126 11.61 -5.89 -15.26
CA CYS A 126 12.65 -4.95 -15.65
C CYS A 126 12.52 -3.64 -14.86
N SER A 127 13.63 -3.18 -14.29
CA SER A 127 13.76 -1.86 -13.64
C SER A 127 12.77 -1.60 -12.49
N ASP A 128 12.17 -2.64 -11.92
CA ASP A 128 11.34 -2.49 -10.72
C ASP A 128 12.21 -2.48 -9.45
N PRO A 129 12.06 -1.49 -8.55
CA PRO A 129 12.89 -1.35 -7.34
C PRO A 129 12.87 -2.57 -6.40
N LEU A 130 11.79 -3.35 -6.40
CA LEU A 130 11.61 -4.52 -5.56
C LEU A 130 11.94 -5.81 -6.32
N LEU A 131 11.36 -5.96 -7.51
CA LEU A 131 11.33 -7.22 -8.26
C LEU A 131 12.50 -7.42 -9.21
N SER A 132 13.28 -6.39 -9.52
CA SER A 132 14.50 -6.57 -10.34
C SER A 132 15.69 -7.10 -9.54
N GLY A 133 15.67 -6.95 -8.21
CA GLY A 133 16.76 -7.34 -7.32
C GLY A 133 17.99 -6.43 -7.41
N ALA A 134 18.97 -6.64 -6.51
CA ALA A 134 20.14 -5.75 -6.37
C ALA A 134 21.05 -5.67 -7.61
N ASN A 135 21.02 -6.69 -8.47
CA ASN A 135 21.77 -6.73 -9.73
C ASN A 135 20.88 -6.54 -10.97
N SER A 136 19.62 -6.14 -10.79
CA SER A 136 18.62 -5.98 -11.84
C SER A 136 18.43 -7.24 -12.72
N ASN A 137 18.60 -8.43 -12.15
CA ASN A 137 18.49 -9.70 -12.88
C ASN A 137 17.85 -10.81 -12.02
N LEU A 138 16.87 -10.46 -11.19
CA LEU A 138 16.08 -11.45 -10.45
C LEU A 138 15.02 -12.09 -11.35
N TRP A 139 14.92 -13.42 -11.30
CA TRP A 139 13.96 -14.20 -12.08
C TRP A 139 12.99 -14.94 -11.16
N PHE A 140 11.71 -14.91 -11.51
CA PHE A 140 10.65 -15.64 -10.84
C PHE A 140 10.27 -16.86 -11.68
N PRO A 141 10.34 -18.08 -11.11
CA PRO A 141 9.93 -19.28 -11.82
C PRO A 141 8.40 -19.30 -12.01
N LEU A 142 7.96 -19.70 -13.20
CA LEU A 142 6.56 -19.89 -13.54
C LEU A 142 6.29 -21.36 -13.88
N SER A 143 5.05 -21.80 -13.63
CA SER A 143 4.61 -23.13 -14.03
C SER A 143 4.55 -23.23 -15.56
N ALA A 144 4.84 -24.42 -16.11
CA ALA A 144 4.61 -24.68 -17.52
C ALA A 144 3.12 -24.68 -17.88
N ASP A 145 2.25 -24.99 -16.91
CA ASP A 145 0.81 -25.16 -17.11
C ASP A 145 0.02 -23.83 -17.01
N GLU A 146 0.65 -22.74 -16.56
CA GLU A 146 0.01 -21.42 -16.47
C GLU A 146 0.34 -20.55 -17.69
N ASP A 147 -0.57 -19.70 -18.14
CA ASP A 147 -0.25 -18.71 -19.17
C ASP A 147 0.58 -17.54 -18.61
N TRP A 148 1.18 -16.74 -19.50
CA TRP A 148 2.00 -15.61 -19.10
C TRP A 148 1.24 -14.57 -18.28
N HIS A 149 -0.04 -14.34 -18.58
CA HIS A 149 -0.84 -13.35 -17.86
C HIS A 149 -1.06 -13.78 -16.42
N ALA A 150 -1.50 -15.02 -16.20
CA ALA A 150 -1.74 -15.60 -14.88
C ALA A 150 -0.43 -15.63 -14.05
N GLY A 151 0.67 -16.08 -14.65
CA GLY A 151 1.96 -16.13 -13.96
C GLY A 151 2.52 -14.76 -13.58
N ILE A 152 2.46 -13.78 -14.50
CA ILE A 152 2.89 -12.40 -14.25
C ILE A 152 2.00 -11.76 -13.18
N GLU A 153 0.68 -11.89 -13.29
CA GLU A 153 -0.26 -11.35 -12.30
C GLU A 153 0.02 -11.92 -10.91
N ARG A 154 0.22 -13.23 -10.80
CA ARG A 154 0.55 -13.89 -9.55
C ARG A 154 1.83 -13.35 -8.92
N VAL A 155 2.89 -13.15 -9.72
CA VAL A 155 4.14 -12.54 -9.23
C VAL A 155 3.90 -11.11 -8.74
N LEU A 156 3.21 -10.27 -9.51
CA LEU A 156 3.00 -8.86 -9.14
C LEU A 156 2.08 -8.70 -7.92
N THR A 157 1.03 -9.51 -7.82
CA THR A 157 0.07 -9.48 -6.71
C THR A 157 0.66 -10.03 -5.42
N MET A 158 1.36 -11.16 -5.46
CA MET A 158 2.01 -11.74 -4.28
C MET A 158 3.08 -10.84 -3.67
N ASN A 159 3.68 -9.95 -4.47
CA ASN A 159 4.70 -9.00 -4.00
C ASN A 159 4.15 -7.59 -3.74
N GLY A 160 2.83 -7.40 -3.77
CA GLY A 160 2.19 -6.12 -3.46
C GLY A 160 2.46 -5.00 -4.48
N VAL A 161 2.87 -5.35 -5.71
CA VAL A 161 3.11 -4.38 -6.79
C VAL A 161 1.80 -4.01 -7.49
N ALA A 162 0.91 -4.99 -7.66
CA ALA A 162 -0.36 -4.83 -8.36
C ALA A 162 -1.52 -5.43 -7.57
N GLU A 163 -2.72 -4.88 -7.77
CA GLU A 163 -3.99 -5.52 -7.38
C GLU A 163 -4.37 -6.63 -8.38
N ASN A 164 -4.18 -6.34 -9.67
CA ASN A 164 -4.35 -7.27 -10.77
C ASN A 164 -3.67 -6.74 -12.04
N VAL A 165 -3.36 -7.64 -12.98
CA VAL A 165 -2.91 -7.31 -14.33
C VAL A 165 -4.14 -7.13 -15.22
N VAL A 166 -4.05 -6.19 -16.14
CA VAL A 166 -5.19 -5.74 -16.94
C VAL A 166 -5.01 -6.19 -18.37
N ARG A 167 -3.78 -6.08 -18.87
CA ARG A 167 -3.37 -6.64 -20.14
C ARG A 167 -1.85 -6.68 -20.25
N LEU A 168 -1.40 -7.58 -21.12
CA LEU A 168 -0.03 -7.65 -21.61
C LEU A 168 -0.01 -7.16 -23.05
N GLU A 169 0.92 -6.26 -23.37
CA GLU A 169 1.19 -5.80 -24.72
C GLU A 169 2.59 -6.31 -25.12
N PRO A 170 2.73 -7.20 -26.11
CA PRO A 170 4.04 -7.66 -26.57
C PRO A 170 4.80 -6.49 -27.19
N LEU A 171 6.00 -6.21 -26.66
CA LEU A 171 6.91 -5.18 -27.16
C LEU A 171 7.92 -5.77 -28.15
N ARG A 172 8.47 -6.93 -27.80
CA ARG A 172 9.45 -7.65 -28.61
C ARG A 172 9.22 -9.12 -28.46
N ASP A 173 9.06 -9.80 -29.59
CA ASP A 173 8.96 -11.26 -29.62
C ASP A 173 10.25 -11.81 -30.24
N GLY A 174 11.14 -12.30 -29.39
CA GLY A 174 12.41 -12.90 -29.77
C GLY A 174 12.35 -14.43 -29.68
N PRO A 175 13.30 -15.13 -30.30
CA PRO A 175 13.32 -16.59 -30.31
C PRO A 175 13.57 -17.21 -28.93
N GLU A 176 14.18 -16.47 -27.99
CA GLU A 176 14.53 -16.96 -26.64
C GLU A 176 13.76 -16.26 -25.51
N TYR A 177 13.24 -15.06 -25.78
CA TYR A 177 12.56 -14.23 -24.80
C TYR A 177 11.54 -13.33 -25.49
N THR A 178 10.44 -13.08 -24.77
CA THR A 178 9.40 -12.15 -25.17
C THR A 178 9.29 -11.05 -24.11
N ASP A 179 9.40 -9.79 -24.52
CA ASP A 179 9.21 -8.64 -23.64
C ASP A 179 7.76 -8.16 -23.72
N PHE A 180 7.12 -8.02 -22.57
CA PHE A 180 5.77 -7.49 -22.42
C PHE A 180 5.78 -6.16 -21.71
N LYS A 181 5.01 -5.19 -22.22
CA LYS A 181 4.52 -4.09 -21.40
C LYS A 181 3.31 -4.58 -20.62
N VAL A 182 3.39 -4.51 -19.30
CA VAL A 182 2.34 -4.93 -18.38
C VAL A 182 1.60 -3.71 -17.91
N ILE A 183 0.29 -3.65 -18.18
CA ILE A 183 -0.61 -2.64 -17.62
C ILE A 183 -1.33 -3.28 -16.44
N TYR A 184 -1.26 -2.66 -15.27
CA TYR A 184 -1.82 -3.22 -14.04
C TYR A 184 -2.54 -2.16 -13.21
N ASN A 185 -3.45 -2.62 -12.35
CA ASN A 185 -4.07 -1.78 -11.34
C ASN A 185 -3.20 -1.75 -10.10
N ARG A 186 -3.02 -0.56 -9.52
CA ARG A 186 -2.41 -0.42 -8.20
C ARG A 186 -3.12 0.63 -7.39
N THR A 187 -3.06 0.43 -6.10
CA THR A 187 -3.53 1.36 -5.10
C THR A 187 -2.34 2.23 -4.68
N ILE A 188 -2.44 3.56 -4.82
CA ILE A 188 -1.38 4.46 -4.34
C ILE A 188 -1.83 5.26 -3.12
N CYS A 189 -0.94 5.29 -2.13
CA CYS A 189 -0.68 6.40 -1.20
C CYS A 189 -0.66 7.75 -1.93
N ALA A 190 -1.76 8.52 -1.90
CA ALA A 190 -1.69 9.96 -2.21
C ALA A 190 -1.00 10.72 -1.07
#